data_AF-A0A937YW12-F1
#
_entry.id   AF-A0A937YW12-F1
#
_cell.length_a   1.000
_cell.length_b   1.000
_cell.length_c   1.000
_cell.angle_alpha   90.00
_cell.angle_beta   90.00
_cell.angle_gamma   90.00
#
_symmetry.space_group_name_H-M   'P 1'
#
loop_
_entity.id
_entity.type
_entity.pdbx_description
1 polymer ?
#
loop_
_entity_poly.entity_id
_entity_poly.type
_entity_poly.pdbx_seq_one_letter_code
_entity_poly.pdbx_strand_id
1 'polypeptide(L)'
;MAGRLVASAVAPHTPRMGFAAKAPDFLQGVIAGLREMGTALRAFRPDLLVLQSAHWVTTFPWYATCQVRHRGVCVADEAPDLIPGIAYDRPGAPEFAGGLIDRLAAAGLPAGRNDSPHYAWDYGTCVPLQYLDPEAGLPVVTLSTCLAADLQECMTVGRIVREAAEASGKRVVFIASTAFAHLLVRGPATQPPAAHQAADRRLLDHLRGGDVAAARAEFESYARTVHAEMGGRPLATFLGTLDGGPAGRQVGATYGSYGQSSGSGNISLAVWPIAA
;
A
#
# COMPACT_ATOMS: atom_id res chain seq x y z
N MET A 1 -24.02 7.23 7.96
CA MET A 1 -22.94 7.06 8.97
C MET A 1 -21.82 8.01 8.61
N ALA A 2 -21.07 8.54 9.58
CA ALA A 2 -19.88 9.33 9.28
C ALA A 2 -18.83 8.45 8.58
N GLY A 3 -18.20 8.98 7.53
CA GLY A 3 -17.11 8.30 6.84
C GLY A 3 -15.87 8.26 7.72
N ARG A 4 -14.96 7.32 7.46
CA ARG A 4 -13.69 7.22 8.18
C ARG A 4 -12.72 6.28 7.48
N LEU A 5 -11.44 6.53 7.68
CA LEU A 5 -10.38 5.58 7.41
C LEU A 5 -10.34 4.56 8.57
N VAL A 6 -10.74 3.31 8.31
CA VAL A 6 -10.87 2.29 9.36
C VAL A 6 -9.56 1.55 9.66
N ALA A 7 -8.65 1.48 8.70
CA ALA A 7 -7.31 0.95 8.87
C ALA A 7 -6.41 1.41 7.71
N SER A 8 -5.11 1.40 7.96
CA SER A 8 -4.07 1.60 6.95
C SER A 8 -3.15 0.40 6.98
N ALA A 9 -2.70 -0.07 5.82
CA ALA A 9 -1.86 -1.26 5.72
C ALA A 9 -0.68 -1.05 4.78
N VAL A 10 0.39 -1.82 5.01
CA VAL A 10 1.49 -2.05 4.10
C VAL A 10 1.41 -3.50 3.63
N ALA A 11 1.32 -3.70 2.33
CA ALA A 11 1.16 -5.02 1.71
C ALA A 11 2.32 -5.30 0.75
N PRO A 12 3.16 -6.33 0.99
CA PRO A 12 4.21 -6.70 0.07
C PRO A 12 3.64 -7.30 -1.22
N HIS A 13 4.35 -7.11 -2.33
CA HIS A 13 3.84 -7.49 -3.66
C HIS A 13 4.90 -8.12 -4.58
N THR A 14 5.97 -8.72 -4.03
CA THR A 14 6.99 -9.39 -4.87
C THR A 14 6.33 -10.29 -5.92
N PRO A 15 6.73 -10.20 -7.21
CA PRO A 15 6.06 -10.90 -8.30
C PRO A 15 6.11 -12.43 -8.16
N ARG A 16 7.01 -12.96 -7.31
CA ARG A 16 7.08 -14.38 -6.94
C ARG A 16 5.86 -14.87 -6.17
N MET A 17 5.09 -13.96 -5.59
CA MET A 17 3.80 -14.25 -4.97
C MET A 17 2.64 -14.11 -5.96
N GLY A 18 2.87 -13.87 -7.26
CA GLY A 18 1.79 -13.81 -8.24
C GLY A 18 0.96 -15.09 -8.28
N PHE A 19 1.61 -16.24 -8.21
CA PHE A 19 0.96 -17.54 -8.09
C PHE A 19 1.45 -18.26 -6.84
N ALA A 20 0.62 -18.33 -5.79
CA ALA A 20 0.99 -18.93 -4.50
C ALA A 20 1.57 -20.35 -4.62
N ALA A 21 1.05 -21.17 -5.54
CA ALA A 21 1.51 -22.53 -5.78
C ALA A 21 2.90 -22.63 -6.41
N LYS A 22 3.41 -21.55 -7.01
CA LYS A 22 4.75 -21.44 -7.59
C LYS A 22 5.71 -20.62 -6.72
N ALA A 23 5.21 -20.05 -5.62
CA ALA A 23 6.02 -19.23 -4.74
C ALA A 23 7.02 -20.11 -3.96
N PRO A 24 8.30 -19.70 -3.85
CA PRO A 24 9.27 -20.38 -3.00
C PRO A 24 8.79 -20.55 -1.54
N ASP A 25 9.23 -21.61 -0.88
CA ASP A 25 8.82 -21.94 0.50
C ASP A 25 9.02 -20.78 1.49
N PHE A 26 10.13 -20.05 1.36
CA PHE A 26 10.44 -18.90 2.22
C PHE A 26 9.47 -17.72 2.08
N LEU A 27 8.63 -17.68 1.03
CA LEU A 27 7.56 -16.69 0.87
C LEU A 27 6.20 -17.16 1.37
N GLN A 28 6.04 -18.44 1.75
CA GLN A 28 4.74 -18.96 2.19
C GLN A 28 4.26 -18.27 3.47
N GLY A 29 5.17 -17.90 4.38
CA GLY A 29 4.83 -17.12 5.56
C GLY A 29 4.42 -15.67 5.25
N VAL A 30 4.94 -15.07 4.19
CA VAL A 30 4.51 -13.74 3.71
C VAL A 30 3.11 -13.82 3.10
N ILE A 31 2.86 -14.83 2.27
CA ILE A 31 1.54 -15.09 1.65
C ILE A 31 0.48 -15.37 2.71
N ALA A 32 0.79 -16.22 3.69
CA ALA A 32 -0.10 -16.49 4.81
C ALA A 32 -0.41 -15.21 5.60
N GLY A 33 0.60 -14.36 5.85
CA GLY A 33 0.44 -13.06 6.48
C GLY A 33 -0.49 -12.12 5.72
N LEU A 34 -0.37 -12.04 4.39
CA LEU A 34 -1.29 -11.25 3.56
C LEU A 34 -2.74 -11.73 3.67
N ARG A 35 -2.98 -13.05 3.67
CA ARG A 35 -4.32 -13.63 3.83
C ARG A 35 -4.91 -13.36 5.22
N GLU A 36 -4.09 -13.47 6.26
CA GLU A 36 -4.47 -13.16 7.63
C GLU A 36 -4.80 -11.68 7.79
N MET A 37 -3.94 -10.79 7.29
CA MET A 37 -4.17 -9.35 7.26
C MET A 37 -5.45 -9.02 6.47
N GLY A 38 -5.68 -9.67 5.32
CA GLY A 38 -6.90 -9.51 4.54
C GLY A 38 -8.17 -9.84 5.35
N THR A 39 -8.13 -10.93 6.11
CA THR A 39 -9.23 -11.29 7.02
C THR A 39 -9.45 -10.24 8.10
N ALA A 40 -8.37 -9.76 8.74
CA ALA A 40 -8.43 -8.71 9.75
C ALA A 40 -8.98 -7.38 9.19
N LEU A 41 -8.51 -6.95 8.01
CA LEU A 41 -8.97 -5.73 7.35
C LEU A 41 -10.46 -5.82 6.96
N ARG A 42 -10.90 -6.96 6.42
CA ARG A 42 -12.32 -7.19 6.09
C ARG A 42 -13.22 -7.22 7.33
N ALA A 43 -12.71 -7.60 8.50
CA ALA A 43 -13.47 -7.54 9.76
C ALA A 43 -13.85 -6.10 10.14
N PHE A 44 -13.10 -5.10 9.68
CA PHE A 44 -13.50 -3.69 9.78
C PHE A 44 -14.63 -3.31 8.81
N ARG A 45 -15.19 -4.24 8.03
CA ARG A 45 -16.29 -4.02 7.07
C ARG A 45 -16.06 -2.76 6.22
N PRO A 46 -14.95 -2.65 5.48
CA PRO A 46 -14.73 -1.52 4.59
C PRO A 46 -15.74 -1.52 3.45
N ASP A 47 -16.10 -0.33 2.99
CA ASP A 47 -16.91 -0.13 1.79
C ASP A 47 -16.04 -0.08 0.52
N LEU A 48 -14.76 0.27 0.65
CA LEU A 48 -13.78 0.27 -0.45
C LEU A 48 -12.34 0.21 0.04
N LEU A 49 -11.44 -0.14 -0.88
CA LEU A 49 -9.99 -0.11 -0.72
C LEU A 49 -9.39 1.03 -1.55
N VAL A 50 -8.50 1.81 -0.95
CA VAL A 50 -7.59 2.71 -1.67
C VAL A 50 -6.21 2.08 -1.66
N LEU A 51 -5.70 1.69 -2.82
CA LEU A 51 -4.39 1.03 -2.94
C LEU A 51 -3.42 1.94 -3.69
N GLN A 52 -2.33 2.33 -3.04
CA GLN A 52 -1.22 2.96 -3.74
C GLN A 52 -0.20 1.91 -4.15
N SER A 53 0.10 1.81 -5.45
CA SER A 53 1.08 0.86 -5.96
C SER A 53 2.41 1.53 -6.28
N ALA A 54 3.50 0.98 -5.73
CA ALA A 54 4.86 1.37 -6.11
C ALA A 54 5.13 1.26 -7.63
N HIS A 55 4.39 0.39 -8.34
CA HIS A 55 4.56 0.15 -9.77
C HIS A 55 3.55 0.91 -10.66
N TRP A 56 2.59 1.64 -10.09
CA TRP A 56 1.85 2.64 -10.87
C TRP A 56 2.58 3.98 -10.82
N VAL A 57 3.65 4.08 -11.60
CA VAL A 57 4.55 5.24 -11.58
C VAL A 57 4.00 6.38 -12.43
N THR A 58 3.94 7.59 -11.86
CA THR A 58 3.62 8.83 -12.58
C THR A 58 4.72 9.87 -12.38
N THR A 59 4.93 10.75 -13.35
CA THR A 59 6.07 11.70 -13.29
C THR A 59 5.76 12.97 -12.51
N PHE A 60 4.65 13.66 -12.82
CA PHE A 60 4.34 14.98 -12.23
C PHE A 60 3.03 15.02 -11.44
N PRO A 61 1.88 14.58 -11.98
CA PRO A 61 0.64 14.57 -11.22
C PRO A 61 0.42 13.27 -10.45
N TRP A 62 -0.34 13.36 -9.38
CA TRP A 62 -0.98 12.22 -8.73
C TRP A 62 -2.20 11.78 -9.52
N TYR A 63 -2.36 10.48 -9.75
CA TYR A 63 -3.53 9.94 -10.44
C TYR A 63 -4.26 8.93 -9.58
N ALA A 64 -5.59 8.92 -9.70
CA ALA A 64 -6.45 7.89 -9.13
C ALA A 64 -7.35 7.31 -10.21
N THR A 65 -7.57 6.00 -10.14
CA THR A 65 -8.47 5.35 -11.09
C THR A 65 -9.93 5.74 -10.86
N CYS A 66 -10.63 6.10 -11.92
CA CYS A 66 -12.03 6.53 -11.93
C CYS A 66 -12.94 5.63 -12.79
N GLN A 67 -12.52 4.40 -13.08
CA GLN A 67 -13.36 3.41 -13.75
C GLN A 67 -14.42 2.87 -12.77
N VAL A 68 -15.62 2.57 -13.27
CA VAL A 68 -16.69 1.88 -12.50
C VAL A 68 -16.37 0.41 -12.23
N ARG A 69 -15.54 -0.20 -13.08
CA ARG A 69 -15.11 -1.59 -13.00
C ARG A 69 -13.72 -1.71 -13.60
N HIS A 70 -12.85 -2.40 -12.89
CA HIS A 70 -11.51 -2.74 -13.32
C HIS A 70 -11.52 -4.15 -13.86
N ARG A 71 -11.28 -4.34 -15.16
CA ARG A 71 -11.18 -5.66 -15.77
C ARG A 71 -9.99 -5.71 -16.71
N GLY A 72 -9.19 -6.75 -16.60
CA GLY A 72 -8.06 -6.94 -17.50
C GLY A 72 -7.22 -8.16 -17.14
N VAL A 73 -6.04 -8.21 -17.73
CA VAL A 73 -5.02 -9.22 -17.46
C VAL A 73 -3.74 -8.48 -17.10
N CYS A 74 -3.23 -8.74 -15.91
CA CYS A 74 -2.01 -8.14 -15.40
C CYS A 74 -0.79 -8.96 -15.81
N VAL A 75 0.16 -8.32 -16.47
CA VAL A 75 1.49 -8.85 -16.75
C VAL A 75 2.47 -8.03 -15.92
N ALA A 76 3.44 -8.67 -15.27
CA ALA A 76 4.50 -7.92 -14.59
C ALA A 76 5.56 -7.48 -15.60
N ASP A 77 5.63 -6.19 -15.92
CA ASP A 77 6.59 -5.64 -16.88
C ASP A 77 8.05 -5.94 -16.49
N GLU A 78 8.36 -5.95 -15.19
CA GLU A 78 9.70 -6.22 -14.65
C GLU A 78 10.03 -7.72 -14.49
N ALA A 79 9.01 -8.59 -14.55
CA ALA A 79 9.15 -10.03 -14.33
C ALA A 79 8.06 -10.84 -15.07
N PRO A 80 8.00 -10.76 -16.41
CA PRO A 80 6.91 -11.35 -17.18
C PRO A 80 6.92 -12.89 -17.15
N ASP A 81 8.05 -13.51 -16.81
CA ASP A 81 8.16 -14.95 -16.57
C ASP A 81 7.49 -15.39 -15.26
N LEU A 82 7.51 -14.53 -14.23
CA LEU A 82 6.86 -14.78 -12.95
C LEU A 82 5.37 -14.50 -12.99
N ILE A 83 4.98 -13.43 -13.69
CA ILE A 83 3.58 -13.03 -13.89
C ILE A 83 3.34 -12.76 -15.38
N PRO A 84 3.10 -13.81 -16.18
CA PRO A 84 2.75 -13.67 -17.60
C PRO A 84 1.29 -13.28 -17.83
N GLY A 85 0.46 -13.27 -16.79
CA GLY A 85 -0.97 -12.97 -16.89
C GLY A 85 -1.77 -13.39 -15.65
N ILE A 86 -2.24 -12.42 -14.87
CA ILE A 86 -3.24 -12.61 -13.80
C ILE A 86 -4.50 -11.86 -14.20
N ALA A 87 -5.58 -12.58 -14.49
CA ALA A 87 -6.87 -11.94 -14.75
C ALA A 87 -7.39 -11.27 -13.47
N TYR A 88 -7.94 -10.06 -13.60
CA TYR A 88 -8.59 -9.36 -12.52
C TYR A 88 -9.93 -8.80 -12.98
N ASP A 89 -10.90 -8.78 -12.07
CA ASP A 89 -12.21 -8.20 -12.30
C ASP A 89 -12.79 -7.69 -10.97
N ARG A 90 -12.80 -6.37 -10.76
CA ARG A 90 -13.20 -5.73 -9.49
C ARG A 90 -14.05 -4.49 -9.71
N PRO A 91 -15.01 -4.20 -8.82
CA PRO A 91 -15.70 -2.91 -8.85
C PRO A 91 -14.70 -1.77 -8.59
N GLY A 92 -14.96 -0.61 -9.19
CA GLY A 92 -14.29 0.65 -8.85
C GLY A 92 -15.18 1.54 -8.00
N ALA A 93 -14.64 2.65 -7.49
CA ALA A 93 -15.39 3.66 -6.73
C ALA A 93 -15.13 5.07 -7.29
N PRO A 94 -15.64 5.39 -8.50
CA PRO A 94 -15.30 6.62 -9.22
C PRO A 94 -15.72 7.90 -8.51
N GLU A 95 -16.82 7.87 -7.75
CA GLU A 95 -17.26 9.01 -6.94
C GLU A 95 -16.25 9.33 -5.82
N PHE A 96 -15.77 8.29 -5.12
CA PHE A 96 -14.75 8.43 -4.10
C PHE A 96 -13.42 8.91 -4.71
N ALA A 97 -12.97 8.26 -5.80
CA ALA A 97 -11.74 8.62 -6.50
C ALA A 97 -11.77 10.07 -6.98
N GLY A 98 -12.91 10.49 -7.52
CA GLY A 98 -13.16 11.87 -7.90
C GLY A 98 -12.99 12.86 -6.75
N GLY A 99 -13.68 12.60 -5.64
CA GLY A 99 -13.56 13.44 -4.44
C GLY A 99 -12.15 13.47 -3.85
N LEU A 100 -11.38 12.38 -3.97
CA LEU A 100 -9.96 12.35 -3.60
C LEU A 100 -9.13 13.27 -4.49
N ILE A 101 -9.28 13.17 -5.81
CA ILE A 101 -8.55 14.03 -6.77
C ILE A 101 -8.89 15.50 -6.57
N ASP A 102 -10.18 15.83 -6.39
CA ASP A 102 -10.62 17.21 -6.17
C ASP A 102 -10.01 17.80 -4.89
N ARG A 103 -9.83 16.99 -3.83
CA ARG A 103 -9.15 17.40 -2.59
C ARG A 103 -7.65 17.58 -2.76
N LEU A 104 -6.98 16.72 -3.53
CA LEU A 104 -5.56 16.90 -3.87
C LEU A 104 -5.35 18.21 -4.62
N ALA A 105 -6.19 18.49 -5.61
CA ALA A 105 -6.16 19.75 -6.36
C ALA A 105 -6.43 20.97 -5.46
N ALA A 106 -7.42 20.89 -4.56
CA ALA A 106 -7.72 21.95 -3.60
C ALA A 106 -6.57 22.23 -2.60
N ALA A 107 -5.72 21.23 -2.35
CA ALA A 107 -4.50 21.38 -1.56
C ALA A 107 -3.30 21.91 -2.37
N GLY A 108 -3.49 22.26 -3.65
CA GLY A 108 -2.44 22.78 -4.53
C GLY A 108 -1.56 21.70 -5.15
N LEU A 109 -1.90 20.41 -5.02
CA LEU A 109 -1.14 19.32 -5.61
C LEU A 109 -1.63 19.04 -7.05
N PRO A 110 -0.73 18.90 -8.04
CA PRO A 110 -1.12 18.44 -9.37
C PRO A 110 -1.74 17.06 -9.29
N ALA A 111 -3.02 16.94 -9.69
CA ALA A 111 -3.76 15.70 -9.61
C ALA A 111 -4.68 15.51 -10.82
N GLY A 112 -4.88 14.26 -11.22
CA GLY A 112 -5.66 13.89 -12.40
C GLY A 112 -6.48 12.63 -12.19
N ARG A 113 -7.61 12.54 -12.88
CA ARG A 113 -8.40 11.32 -12.98
C ARG A 113 -7.80 10.42 -14.05
N ASN A 114 -7.65 9.13 -13.77
CA ASN A 114 -7.43 8.12 -14.80
C ASN A 114 -8.73 7.36 -15.02
N ASP A 115 -9.47 7.72 -16.06
CA ASP A 115 -10.71 7.07 -16.52
C ASP A 115 -10.52 6.33 -17.85
N SER A 116 -9.27 6.16 -18.29
CA SER A 116 -8.96 5.49 -19.56
C SER A 116 -9.48 4.04 -19.55
N PRO A 117 -10.23 3.62 -20.58
CA PRO A 117 -10.68 2.24 -20.72
C PRO A 117 -9.53 1.28 -21.09
N HIS A 118 -8.35 1.83 -21.43
CA HIS A 118 -7.16 1.06 -21.80
C HIS A 118 -6.17 0.90 -20.64
N TYR A 119 -6.47 1.47 -19.47
CA TYR A 119 -5.60 1.32 -18.32
C TYR A 119 -5.68 -0.11 -17.77
N ALA A 120 -4.53 -0.78 -17.75
CA ALA A 120 -4.35 -2.07 -17.11
C ALA A 120 -3.65 -1.91 -15.76
N TRP A 121 -3.99 -2.76 -14.80
CA TRP A 121 -3.34 -2.76 -13.49
C TRP A 121 -1.94 -3.34 -13.57
N ASP A 122 -1.03 -2.68 -12.87
CA ASP A 122 0.31 -3.18 -12.58
C ASP A 122 0.25 -4.36 -11.58
N TYR A 123 1.32 -5.15 -11.53
CA TYR A 123 1.37 -6.32 -10.65
C TYR A 123 1.42 -5.95 -9.17
N GLY A 124 1.96 -4.78 -8.81
CA GLY A 124 1.93 -4.24 -7.46
C GLY A 124 0.51 -3.97 -6.98
N THR A 125 -0.43 -3.69 -7.88
CA THR A 125 -1.87 -3.65 -7.57
C THR A 125 -2.46 -5.06 -7.46
N CYS A 126 -2.21 -5.93 -8.44
CA CYS A 126 -2.87 -7.24 -8.52
C CYS A 126 -2.46 -8.24 -7.42
N VAL A 127 -1.15 -8.37 -7.16
CA VAL A 127 -0.59 -9.38 -6.26
C VAL A 127 -1.08 -9.26 -4.80
N PRO A 128 -1.15 -8.09 -4.16
CA PRO A 128 -1.68 -8.02 -2.80
C PRO A 128 -3.20 -8.24 -2.79
N LEU A 129 -3.94 -7.73 -3.78
CA LEU A 129 -5.40 -7.77 -3.79
C LEU A 129 -5.96 -9.20 -3.85
N GLN A 130 -5.33 -10.11 -4.58
CA GLN A 130 -5.75 -11.53 -4.61
C GLN A 130 -5.65 -12.22 -3.23
N TYR A 131 -4.85 -11.69 -2.30
CA TYR A 131 -4.73 -12.22 -0.94
C TYR A 131 -5.56 -11.41 0.07
N LEU A 132 -5.60 -10.09 -0.08
CA LEU A 132 -6.31 -9.17 0.82
C LEU A 132 -7.83 -9.21 0.65
N ASP A 133 -8.32 -9.60 -0.52
CA ASP A 133 -9.74 -9.70 -0.83
C ASP A 133 -9.96 -10.75 -1.94
N PRO A 134 -9.83 -12.06 -1.65
CA PRO A 134 -9.80 -13.11 -2.66
C PRO A 134 -11.09 -13.22 -3.48
N GLU A 135 -12.23 -12.83 -2.91
CA GLU A 135 -13.53 -12.83 -3.58
C GLU A 135 -13.74 -11.63 -4.52
N ALA A 136 -12.78 -10.69 -4.58
CA ALA A 136 -12.82 -9.51 -5.43
C ALA A 136 -14.09 -8.64 -5.25
N GLY A 137 -14.68 -8.68 -4.05
CA GLY A 137 -15.96 -8.04 -3.75
C GLY A 137 -15.85 -6.57 -3.37
N LEU A 138 -14.69 -6.14 -2.84
CA LEU A 138 -14.51 -4.75 -2.42
C LEU A 138 -14.17 -3.85 -3.62
N PRO A 139 -14.86 -2.69 -3.76
CA PRO A 139 -14.45 -1.66 -4.71
C PRO A 139 -13.02 -1.19 -4.46
N VAL A 140 -12.26 -0.98 -5.55
CA VAL A 140 -10.87 -0.53 -5.49
C VAL A 140 -10.69 0.80 -6.22
N VAL A 141 -10.00 1.72 -5.56
CA VAL A 141 -9.40 2.90 -6.17
C VAL A 141 -7.90 2.72 -6.07
N THR A 142 -7.19 2.65 -7.20
CA THR A 142 -5.74 2.72 -7.17
C THR A 142 -5.31 4.19 -7.11
N LEU A 143 -4.15 4.44 -6.50
CA LEU A 143 -3.47 5.73 -6.44
C LEU A 143 -2.05 5.53 -7.00
N SER A 144 -1.58 6.46 -7.82
CA SER A 144 -0.23 6.38 -8.38
C SER A 144 0.85 6.71 -7.35
N THR A 145 2.11 6.39 -7.68
CA THR A 145 3.29 6.88 -6.98
C THR A 145 3.99 7.92 -7.86
N CYS A 146 3.92 9.19 -7.46
CA CYS A 146 4.49 10.31 -8.20
C CYS A 146 6.01 10.43 -7.95
N LEU A 147 6.82 10.40 -9.01
CA LEU A 147 8.28 10.54 -8.93
C LEU A 147 8.72 11.93 -8.45
N ALA A 148 8.05 12.99 -8.89
CA ALA A 148 8.39 14.35 -8.50
C ALA A 148 8.06 14.67 -7.03
N ALA A 149 7.15 13.90 -6.40
CA ALA A 149 6.77 14.12 -5.01
C ALA A 149 7.91 13.76 -4.06
N ASP A 150 8.14 14.63 -3.08
CA ASP A 150 8.98 14.32 -1.92
C ASP A 150 8.19 13.57 -0.83
N LEU A 151 8.87 13.19 0.26
CA LEU A 151 8.23 12.42 1.34
C LEU A 151 7.18 13.25 2.11
N GLN A 152 7.33 14.57 2.19
CA GLN A 152 6.37 15.44 2.88
C GLN A 152 5.10 15.62 2.05
N GLU A 153 5.23 15.76 0.72
CA GLU A 153 4.12 15.73 -0.21
C GLU A 153 3.40 14.38 -0.12
N CYS A 154 4.13 13.26 -0.09
CA CYS A 154 3.53 11.93 0.08
C CYS A 154 2.75 11.82 1.40
N MET A 155 3.29 12.30 2.52
CA MET A 155 2.57 12.35 3.81
C MET A 155 1.33 13.26 3.74
N THR A 156 1.42 14.37 3.00
CA THR A 156 0.27 15.27 2.75
C THR A 156 -0.82 14.56 1.96
N VAL A 157 -0.48 13.80 0.93
CA VAL A 157 -1.41 12.96 0.17
C VAL A 157 -2.07 11.93 1.09
N GLY A 158 -1.31 11.29 1.98
CA GLY A 158 -1.86 10.35 2.95
C GLY A 158 -2.90 10.98 3.89
N ARG A 159 -2.62 12.20 4.38
CA ARG A 159 -3.60 12.98 5.15
C ARG A 159 -4.86 13.27 4.33
N ILE A 160 -4.71 13.65 3.07
CA ILE A 160 -5.84 13.94 2.18
C ILE A 160 -6.67 12.68 1.88
N VAL A 161 -6.06 11.49 1.80
CA VAL A 161 -6.79 10.21 1.70
C VAL A 161 -7.67 10.00 2.93
N ARG A 162 -7.17 10.29 4.14
CA ARG A 162 -7.97 10.22 5.38
C ARG A 162 -9.15 11.21 5.34
N GLU A 163 -8.89 12.47 4.97
CA GLU A 163 -9.93 13.50 4.85
C GLU A 163 -11.00 13.14 3.80
N ALA A 164 -10.59 12.52 2.69
CA ALA A 164 -11.51 12.00 1.68
C ALA A 164 -12.39 10.88 2.25
N ALA A 165 -11.80 9.95 3.01
CA ALA A 165 -12.54 8.90 3.71
C ALA A 165 -13.58 9.47 4.68
N GLU A 166 -13.19 10.43 5.52
CA GLU A 166 -14.06 11.09 6.49
C GLU A 166 -15.26 11.80 5.84
N ALA A 167 -15.00 12.54 4.76
CA ALA A 167 -16.04 13.28 4.04
C ALA A 167 -16.95 12.40 3.18
N SER A 168 -16.52 11.19 2.81
CA SER A 168 -17.25 10.33 1.86
C SER A 168 -18.47 9.60 2.45
N GLY A 169 -18.60 9.55 3.78
CA GLY A 169 -19.58 8.68 4.43
C GLY A 169 -19.25 7.17 4.33
N LYS A 170 -18.07 6.80 3.80
CA LYS A 170 -17.60 5.43 3.61
C LYS A 170 -16.55 5.00 4.63
N ARG A 171 -16.48 3.70 4.90
CA ARG A 171 -15.42 3.03 5.64
C ARG A 171 -14.32 2.64 4.66
N VAL A 172 -13.18 3.31 4.72
CA VAL A 172 -12.09 3.11 3.76
C VAL A 172 -10.92 2.40 4.42
N VAL A 173 -10.29 1.47 3.71
CA VAL A 173 -8.95 0.97 4.07
C VAL A 173 -7.94 1.50 3.07
N PHE A 174 -6.84 2.07 3.56
CA PHE A 174 -5.71 2.44 2.72
C PHE A 174 -4.66 1.32 2.71
N ILE A 175 -4.09 1.03 1.54
CA ILE A 175 -3.05 0.01 1.36
C ILE A 175 -1.90 0.65 0.59
N ALA A 176 -0.73 0.77 1.23
CA ALA A 176 0.52 0.98 0.53
C ALA A 176 1.02 -0.39 0.05
N SER A 177 0.95 -0.63 -1.25
CA SER A 177 1.54 -1.80 -1.87
C SER A 177 3.02 -1.51 -2.14
N THR A 178 3.88 -2.00 -1.25
CA THR A 178 5.32 -1.72 -1.22
C THR A 178 6.07 -2.72 -0.33
N ALA A 179 7.34 -2.94 -0.59
CA ALA A 179 8.31 -3.53 0.32
C ALA A 179 8.88 -2.47 1.29
N PHE A 180 9.52 -2.95 2.36
CA PHE A 180 10.26 -2.13 3.32
C PHE A 180 11.69 -1.87 2.82
N ALA A 181 12.70 -2.57 3.34
CA ALA A 181 14.03 -2.56 2.74
C ALA A 181 13.97 -2.98 1.27
N HIS A 182 14.68 -2.27 0.39
CA HIS A 182 14.58 -2.49 -1.06
C HIS A 182 15.90 -2.23 -1.82
N LEU A 183 17.03 -2.57 -1.19
CA LEU A 183 18.32 -2.68 -1.88
C LEU A 183 18.34 -3.98 -2.70
N LEU A 184 17.82 -3.91 -3.94
CA LEU A 184 17.69 -5.08 -4.80
C LEU A 184 19.04 -5.63 -5.25
N VAL A 185 19.17 -6.96 -5.13
CA VAL A 185 20.35 -7.74 -5.55
C VAL A 185 19.92 -9.02 -6.25
N ARG A 186 20.85 -9.75 -6.87
CA ARG A 186 20.53 -11.06 -7.46
C ARG A 186 20.34 -12.12 -6.37
N GLY A 187 19.46 -13.09 -6.66
CA GLY A 187 19.18 -14.24 -5.79
C GLY A 187 17.86 -14.10 -5.03
N PRO A 188 16.80 -14.83 -5.39
CA PRO A 188 15.49 -14.72 -4.73
C PRO A 188 15.53 -14.94 -3.22
N ALA A 189 16.37 -15.86 -2.75
CA ALA A 189 16.53 -16.19 -1.34
C ALA A 189 17.44 -15.22 -0.58
N THR A 190 18.03 -14.22 -1.25
CA THR A 190 18.93 -13.25 -0.63
C THR A 190 18.14 -12.31 0.28
N GLN A 191 18.53 -12.28 1.55
CA GLN A 191 17.98 -11.40 2.58
C GLN A 191 18.49 -9.95 2.39
N PRO A 192 17.74 -8.94 2.88
CA PRO A 192 18.29 -7.61 3.07
C PRO A 192 19.51 -7.66 4.01
N PRO A 193 20.47 -6.72 3.91
CA PRO A 193 21.54 -6.59 4.89
C PRO A 193 21.01 -6.53 6.33
N ALA A 194 21.73 -7.10 7.30
CA ALA A 194 21.28 -7.16 8.69
C ALA A 194 20.93 -5.78 9.28
N ALA A 195 21.66 -4.73 8.88
CA ALA A 195 21.37 -3.36 9.26
C ALA A 195 20.02 -2.86 8.71
N HIS A 196 19.65 -3.26 7.49
CA HIS A 196 18.37 -2.90 6.89
C HIS A 196 17.22 -3.63 7.58
N GLN A 197 17.40 -4.92 7.88
CA GLN A 197 16.42 -5.68 8.67
C GLN A 197 16.23 -5.08 10.07
N ALA A 198 17.30 -4.59 10.71
CA ALA A 198 17.22 -3.91 11.99
C ALA A 198 16.47 -2.57 11.91
N ALA A 199 16.69 -1.81 10.83
CA ALA A 199 15.95 -0.59 10.56
C ALA A 199 14.46 -0.86 10.30
N ASP A 200 14.13 -1.90 9.52
CA ASP A 200 12.74 -2.35 9.31
C ASP A 200 12.06 -2.70 10.63
N ARG A 201 12.72 -3.52 11.47
CA ARG A 201 12.19 -3.89 12.80
C ARG A 201 11.90 -2.68 13.67
N ARG A 202 12.81 -1.70 13.71
CA ARG A 202 12.62 -0.48 14.51
C ARG A 202 11.41 0.34 14.05
N LEU A 203 11.26 0.55 12.74
CA LEU A 203 10.08 1.22 12.19
C LEU A 203 8.79 0.45 12.52
N LEU A 204 8.80 -0.88 12.36
CA LEU A 204 7.67 -1.74 12.70
C LEU A 204 7.31 -1.65 14.18
N ASP A 205 8.29 -1.59 15.09
CA ASP A 205 8.06 -1.47 16.53
C ASP A 205 7.35 -0.16 16.89
N HIS A 206 7.76 0.97 16.30
CA HIS A 206 7.05 2.24 16.45
C HIS A 206 5.59 2.12 15.96
N LEU A 207 5.38 1.55 14.78
CA LEU A 207 4.05 1.43 14.17
C LEU A 207 3.13 0.47 14.94
N ARG A 208 3.66 -0.63 15.50
CA ARG A 208 2.91 -1.56 16.35
C ARG A 208 2.55 -0.92 17.69
N GLY A 209 3.48 -0.16 18.27
CA GLY A 209 3.27 0.57 19.51
C GLY A 209 2.36 1.80 19.39
N GLY A 210 2.04 2.23 18.17
CA GLY A 210 1.27 3.46 17.92
C GLY A 210 2.08 4.74 18.02
N ASP A 211 3.42 4.65 18.07
CA ASP A 211 4.33 5.80 18.11
C ASP A 211 4.57 6.37 16.71
N VAL A 212 3.49 6.90 16.12
CA VAL A 212 3.48 7.48 14.76
C VAL A 212 4.42 8.68 14.68
N ALA A 213 4.58 9.43 15.78
CA ALA A 213 5.45 10.59 15.83
C ALA A 213 6.93 10.19 15.66
N ALA A 214 7.40 9.18 16.40
CA ALA A 214 8.75 8.65 16.22
C ALA A 214 8.94 8.05 14.83
N ALA A 215 7.97 7.25 14.34
CA ALA A 215 8.04 6.67 13.01
C ALA A 215 8.22 7.74 11.91
N ARG A 216 7.49 8.86 11.97
CA ARG A 216 7.62 9.99 11.03
C ARG A 216 8.96 10.71 11.18
N ALA A 217 9.40 10.96 12.41
CA ALA A 217 10.62 11.71 12.68
C ALA A 217 11.87 11.02 12.12
N GLU A 218 11.93 9.69 12.15
CA GLU A 218 13.07 8.94 11.62
C GLU A 218 12.94 8.53 10.14
N PHE A 219 11.75 8.70 9.54
CA PHE A 219 11.39 8.06 8.28
C PHE A 219 12.32 8.41 7.11
N GLU A 220 12.72 9.68 7.00
CA GLU A 220 13.60 10.12 5.91
C GLU A 220 14.98 9.45 5.99
N SER A 221 15.52 9.30 7.20
CA SER A 221 16.77 8.57 7.44
C SER A 221 16.61 7.08 7.14
N TYR A 222 15.53 6.48 7.64
CA TYR A 222 15.16 5.09 7.36
C TYR A 222 15.09 4.82 5.85
N ALA A 223 14.34 5.62 5.10
CA ALA A 223 14.12 5.42 3.66
C ALA A 223 15.43 5.44 2.87
N ARG A 224 16.36 6.34 3.23
CA ARG A 224 17.71 6.38 2.65
C ARG A 224 18.52 5.14 3.02
N THR A 225 18.56 4.77 4.30
CA THR A 225 19.34 3.63 4.79
C THR A 225 18.94 2.35 4.07
N VAL A 226 17.65 2.03 4.06
CA VAL A 226 17.19 0.73 3.54
C VAL A 226 16.98 0.72 2.03
N HIS A 227 17.24 1.86 1.37
CA HIS A 227 16.92 2.10 -0.03
C HIS A 227 15.46 1.77 -0.30
N ALA A 228 14.55 2.34 0.49
CA ALA A 228 13.14 1.99 0.48
C ALA A 228 12.56 2.08 -0.95
N GLU A 229 11.63 1.18 -1.26
CA GLU A 229 11.06 1.08 -2.59
C GLU A 229 10.44 2.41 -3.03
N MET A 230 10.74 2.81 -4.27
CA MET A 230 10.37 4.14 -4.80
C MET A 230 10.82 5.30 -3.90
N GLY A 231 11.95 5.15 -3.21
CA GLY A 231 12.48 6.12 -2.27
C GLY A 231 11.67 6.24 -0.97
N GLY A 232 10.77 5.29 -0.68
CA GLY A 232 9.88 5.31 0.48
C GLY A 232 8.58 6.10 0.27
N ARG A 233 8.24 6.49 -0.95
CA ARG A 233 7.03 7.30 -1.24
C ARG A 233 5.72 6.63 -0.82
N PRO A 234 5.44 5.34 -1.15
CA PRO A 234 4.22 4.71 -0.68
C PRO A 234 4.15 4.58 0.85
N LEU A 235 5.29 4.29 1.49
CA LEU A 235 5.40 4.25 2.95
C LEU A 235 5.18 5.64 3.59
N ALA A 236 5.68 6.72 2.98
CA ALA A 236 5.40 8.08 3.42
C ALA A 236 3.90 8.42 3.31
N THR A 237 3.24 8.05 2.21
CA THR A 237 1.79 8.20 2.09
C THR A 237 1.06 7.39 3.14
N PHE A 238 1.45 6.14 3.40
CA PHE A 238 0.94 5.34 4.51
C PHE A 238 1.09 6.08 5.85
N LEU A 239 2.27 6.60 6.18
CA LEU A 239 2.49 7.36 7.42
C LEU A 239 1.62 8.61 7.49
N GLY A 240 1.36 9.27 6.36
CA GLY A 240 0.46 10.42 6.26
C GLY A 240 -1.00 10.09 6.62
N THR A 241 -1.44 8.86 6.33
CA THR A 241 -2.80 8.41 6.67
C THR A 241 -3.01 8.24 8.18
N LEU A 242 -1.93 7.98 8.92
CA LEU A 242 -1.97 7.75 10.37
C LEU A 242 -2.24 9.05 11.14
N ASP A 243 -2.87 8.93 12.32
CA ASP A 243 -3.04 10.07 13.22
C ASP A 243 -1.91 10.04 14.24
N GLY A 244 -1.20 11.16 14.37
CA GLY A 244 -0.11 11.34 15.35
C GLY A 244 -0.48 12.29 16.47
N GLY A 245 -1.73 12.77 16.50
CA GLY A 245 -2.23 13.69 17.51
C GLY A 245 -2.64 12.98 18.81
N PRO A 246 -2.70 13.73 19.93
CA PRO A 246 -3.13 13.19 21.23
C PRO A 246 -4.60 12.74 21.26
N ALA A 247 -5.38 13.03 20.20
CA ALA A 247 -6.82 12.78 20.11
C ALA A 247 -7.19 11.35 19.69
N GLY A 248 -6.23 10.52 19.26
CA GLY A 248 -6.52 9.15 18.81
C GLY A 248 -5.35 8.19 19.03
N ARG A 249 -5.53 7.22 19.93
CA ARG A 249 -4.55 6.14 20.11
C ARG A 249 -4.65 5.18 18.92
N GLN A 250 -3.51 4.85 18.31
CA GLN A 250 -3.45 3.85 17.24
C GLN A 250 -2.66 2.63 17.71
N VAL A 251 -2.91 1.48 17.10
CA VAL A 251 -2.15 0.25 17.31
C VAL A 251 -1.90 -0.43 15.98
N GLY A 252 -0.78 -1.14 15.88
CA GLY A 252 -0.44 -1.92 14.70
C GLY A 252 -0.19 -3.39 15.01
N ALA A 253 -0.39 -4.23 13.99
CA ALA A 253 -0.01 -5.63 14.01
C ALA A 253 0.68 -6.01 12.70
N THR A 254 1.72 -6.83 12.81
CA THR A 254 2.32 -7.50 11.66
C THR A 254 1.71 -8.88 11.50
N TYR A 255 1.55 -9.31 10.26
CA TYR A 255 0.96 -10.60 9.93
C TYR A 255 1.96 -11.45 9.14
N GLY A 256 2.04 -12.73 9.48
CA GLY A 256 3.00 -13.67 8.89
C GLY A 256 4.46 -13.41 9.29
N SER A 257 5.39 -14.00 8.53
CA SER A 257 6.83 -13.88 8.75
C SER A 257 7.43 -12.77 7.89
N TYR A 258 8.49 -12.13 8.40
CA TYR A 258 9.36 -11.30 7.57
C TYR A 258 10.03 -12.18 6.51
N GLY A 259 9.87 -11.83 5.25
CA GLY A 259 10.37 -12.59 4.12
C GLY A 259 11.19 -11.76 3.15
N GLN A 260 12.07 -12.44 2.45
CA GLN A 260 12.99 -11.87 1.49
C GLN A 260 12.55 -12.09 0.05
N SER A 261 12.96 -11.18 -0.82
CA SER A 261 12.91 -11.39 -2.26
C SER A 261 13.99 -10.57 -2.94
N SER A 262 15.13 -11.18 -3.27
CA SER A 262 16.21 -10.47 -3.99
C SER A 262 16.74 -9.24 -3.24
N GLY A 263 16.95 -9.35 -1.93
CA GLY A 263 17.46 -8.26 -1.09
C GLY A 263 16.40 -7.32 -0.52
N SER A 264 15.12 -7.49 -0.88
CA SER A 264 14.01 -6.73 -0.29
C SER A 264 13.41 -7.38 0.96
N GLY A 265 12.88 -6.55 1.86
CA GLY A 265 12.21 -6.91 3.11
C GLY A 265 10.69 -6.83 2.97
N ASN A 266 10.01 -7.95 3.21
CA ASN A 266 8.58 -8.10 2.95
C ASN A 266 7.87 -8.58 4.21
N ILE A 267 6.95 -7.78 4.73
CA ILE A 267 6.07 -8.17 5.83
C ILE A 267 4.75 -7.41 5.71
N SER A 268 3.66 -8.05 6.10
CA SER A 268 2.34 -7.40 6.13
C SER A 268 2.18 -6.64 7.44
N LEU A 269 1.79 -5.38 7.38
CA LEU A 269 1.51 -4.53 8.55
C LEU A 269 0.15 -3.88 8.38
N ALA A 270 -0.69 -3.89 9.41
CA ALA A 270 -1.86 -3.02 9.48
C ALA A 270 -1.83 -2.18 10.77
N VAL A 271 -2.28 -0.93 10.67
CA VAL A 271 -2.44 0.03 11.76
C VAL A 271 -3.86 0.57 11.73
N TRP A 272 -4.51 0.66 12.90
CA TRP A 272 -5.88 1.15 13.00
C TRP A 272 -6.08 2.01 14.25
N PRO A 273 -7.06 2.93 14.24
CA PRO A 273 -7.43 3.70 15.42
C PRO A 273 -8.12 2.80 16.46
N ILE A 274 -7.81 3.02 17.74
CA ILE A 274 -8.50 2.46 18.89
C ILE A 274 -9.47 3.52 19.41
N ALA A 275 -10.70 3.12 19.76
CA ALA A 275 -11.62 4.02 20.45
C ALA A 275 -11.01 4.43 21.80
N ALA A 276 -11.06 5.72 22.12
CA ALA A 276 -10.67 6.24 23.43
C ALA A 276 -11.58 5.70 24.54
#